data_AF-A0A2P4X613-F1
#
_entry.id   AF-A0A2P4X613-F1
#
_cell.length_a   1.000
_cell.length_b   1.000
_cell.length_c   1.000
_cell.angle_alpha   90.00
_cell.angle_beta   90.00
_cell.angle_gamma   90.00
#
_symmetry.space_group_name_H-M   'P 1'
#
loop_
_entity.id
_entity.type
_entity.pdbx_description
1 polymer ?
#
loop_
_entity_poly.entity_id
_entity_poly.type
_entity_poly.pdbx_seq_one_letter_code
_entity_poly.pdbx_strand_id
1 'polypeptide(L)'
;MVPPPFALLQVAFDATINSVAFDSQTEILLVLLASGVLVLVENYLTPVDSRTSAAGLPPPPNVAAQNYHPALPMSMTTVKLPVDDVTYSLSSILWVRFRTESRQLVFAGKAGRQDQLVLCSVDNINAETQREQTAVVRQIDLFGVRRACEVQQIVPGDEAAMIKDIPLAVQTHSGALYTLDTSSEDLMVPTRVSDKFPPFSHLTVLDCQRIKEQNDVVDGDILVVGLDGSSARLYVNCHLLVSACSSFRFSALPSVLLFTTQGRESQLRIAPLSGLWRYALDSSLSNASSDTVKFESRSIERGALLVATPPSNHRASVVVQMPRGNLECMSPRLLVLALVIQQIRAREYVAALEICRRHRLDLNVLVDFNPQCFLQNFSQFLIQRFLSTKPAAVTSDRLCLFITNLHPVDVWGTKYGPLLEPFSAMNRADDFQQENDAVSIGEEKVNVVCREFMSVIQELSRDEEEVDTALLLPFVTSAVKQSPPRFDEALGKIQKLLHRNEGDTESCSHQSRTAATRAIKHLIMLTDVNTLYSEALGLYDLDL
;
A
#
# COMPACT_ATOMS: atom_id res chain seq x y z
N MET A 1 -0.87 -13.54 -9.47
CA MET A 1 0.35 -14.24 -9.03
C MET A 1 0.49 -15.48 -9.89
N VAL A 2 1.66 -15.70 -10.49
CA VAL A 2 1.94 -16.90 -11.28
C VAL A 2 2.83 -17.82 -10.44
N PRO A 3 2.44 -19.09 -10.21
CA PRO A 3 3.23 -20.00 -9.38
C PRO A 3 4.48 -20.49 -10.13
N PRO A 4 5.64 -20.61 -9.47
CA PRO A 4 6.79 -21.31 -10.02
C PRO A 4 6.42 -22.75 -10.40
N PRO A 5 6.91 -23.30 -11.54
CA PRO A 5 7.93 -22.74 -12.43
C PRO A 5 7.38 -21.85 -13.56
N PHE A 6 6.07 -21.58 -13.59
CA PHE A 6 5.49 -20.75 -14.64
C PHE A 6 5.92 -19.29 -14.47
N ALA A 7 6.05 -18.58 -15.59
CA ALA A 7 6.39 -17.16 -15.64
C ALA A 7 5.35 -16.41 -16.48
N LEU A 8 5.11 -15.16 -16.11
CA LEU A 8 4.33 -14.22 -16.92
C LEU A 8 5.29 -13.48 -17.86
N LEU A 9 4.89 -13.24 -19.12
CA LEU A 9 5.63 -12.43 -20.10
C LEU A 9 7.08 -12.90 -20.31
N GLN A 10 7.26 -13.86 -21.21
CA GLN A 10 8.58 -14.42 -21.53
C GLN A 10 9.21 -13.68 -22.71
N VAL A 11 10.51 -13.41 -22.58
CA VAL A 11 11.33 -12.80 -23.62
C VAL A 11 12.54 -13.70 -23.86
N ALA A 12 12.80 -13.99 -25.13
CA ALA A 12 13.95 -14.77 -25.56
C ALA A 12 15.08 -13.85 -26.04
N PHE A 13 16.31 -14.24 -25.72
CA PHE A 13 17.53 -13.57 -26.15
C PHE A 13 18.39 -14.54 -26.97
N ASP A 14 19.25 -13.98 -27.81
CA ASP A 14 20.14 -14.70 -28.72
C ASP A 14 21.35 -15.37 -28.02
N ALA A 15 21.60 -15.00 -26.76
CA ALA A 15 22.64 -15.59 -25.92
C ALA A 15 22.16 -15.84 -24.48
N THR A 16 22.99 -16.55 -23.72
CA THR A 16 22.74 -16.82 -22.30
C THR A 16 22.76 -15.53 -21.49
N ILE A 17 21.80 -15.37 -20.58
CA ILE A 17 21.69 -14.19 -19.71
C ILE A 17 22.70 -14.34 -18.57
N ASN A 18 23.59 -13.36 -18.42
CA ASN A 18 24.58 -13.30 -17.35
C ASN A 18 24.07 -12.48 -16.15
N SER A 19 23.43 -11.34 -16.41
CA SER A 19 22.90 -10.48 -15.35
C SER A 19 21.67 -9.72 -15.84
N VAL A 20 20.77 -9.40 -14.92
CA VAL A 20 19.60 -8.57 -15.19
C VAL A 20 19.44 -7.50 -14.11
N ALA A 21 18.92 -6.34 -14.50
CA ALA A 21 18.42 -5.34 -13.58
C ALA A 21 17.07 -4.82 -14.10
N PHE A 22 16.14 -4.55 -13.19
CA PHE A 22 14.78 -4.17 -13.53
C PHE A 22 14.40 -2.89 -12.79
N ASP A 23 13.95 -1.88 -13.55
CA ASP A 23 13.30 -0.69 -13.00
C ASP A 23 11.78 -0.92 -13.01
N SER A 24 11.21 -1.13 -11.82
CA SER A 24 9.78 -1.37 -11.67
C SER A 24 8.92 -0.13 -11.87
N GLN A 25 9.48 1.07 -11.81
CA GLN A 25 8.71 2.32 -11.98
C GLN A 25 8.44 2.61 -13.45
N THR A 26 9.39 2.29 -14.33
CA THR A 26 9.29 2.50 -15.78
C THR A 26 9.15 1.20 -16.58
N GLU A 27 9.01 0.07 -15.90
CA GLU A 27 8.81 -1.26 -16.51
C GLU A 27 9.93 -1.66 -17.49
N ILE A 28 11.16 -1.27 -17.16
CA ILE A 28 12.33 -1.47 -18.02
C ILE A 28 13.23 -2.57 -17.48
N LEU A 29 13.63 -3.47 -18.37
CA LEU A 29 14.55 -4.55 -18.08
C LEU A 29 15.85 -4.35 -18.86
N LEU A 30 16.98 -4.27 -18.14
CA LEU A 30 18.31 -4.25 -18.75
C LEU A 30 18.96 -5.62 -18.57
N VAL A 31 19.38 -6.21 -19.67
CA VAL A 31 19.93 -7.57 -19.73
C VAL A 31 21.36 -7.54 -20.24
N LEU A 32 22.28 -8.14 -19.48
CA LEU A 32 23.65 -8.40 -19.91
C LEU A 32 23.74 -9.85 -20.37
N LEU A 33 24.07 -10.04 -21.64
CA LEU A 33 24.27 -11.35 -22.23
C LEU A 33 25.71 -11.82 -22.03
N ALA A 34 25.94 -13.13 -22.09
CA ALA A 34 27.28 -13.73 -22.01
C ALA A 34 28.19 -13.32 -23.17
N SER A 35 27.61 -12.83 -24.29
CA SER A 35 28.35 -12.20 -25.38
C SER A 35 28.96 -10.84 -25.01
N GLY A 36 28.59 -10.28 -23.85
CA GLY A 36 28.95 -8.91 -23.43
C GLY A 36 28.01 -7.84 -23.96
N VAL A 37 27.01 -8.21 -24.76
CA VAL A 37 26.00 -7.29 -25.30
C VAL A 37 24.98 -6.92 -24.21
N LEU A 38 24.67 -5.63 -24.11
CA LEU A 38 23.57 -5.13 -23.28
C LEU A 38 22.32 -4.94 -24.13
N VAL A 39 21.19 -5.42 -23.64
CA VAL A 39 19.88 -5.27 -24.28
C VAL A 39 18.93 -4.57 -23.31
N LEU A 40 18.45 -3.40 -23.70
CA LEU A 40 17.38 -2.67 -23.04
C LEU A 40 16.03 -3.17 -23.57
N VAL A 41 15.12 -3.56 -22.69
CA VAL A 41 13.75 -3.92 -23.02
C VAL A 41 12.81 -2.89 -22.40
N GLU A 42 12.13 -2.11 -23.24
CA GLU A 42 11.09 -1.15 -22.81
C GLU A 42 9.71 -1.83 -22.82
N ASN A 43 8.80 -1.35 -21.97
CA ASN A 43 7.42 -1.86 -21.84
C ASN A 43 7.38 -3.37 -21.57
N TYR A 44 8.29 -3.87 -20.72
CA TYR A 44 8.45 -5.31 -20.48
C TYR A 44 7.18 -5.95 -19.91
N LEU A 45 6.40 -5.20 -19.13
CA LEU A 45 5.15 -5.68 -18.51
C LEU A 45 3.92 -5.53 -19.42
N THR A 46 4.06 -4.95 -20.62
CA THR A 46 2.96 -4.79 -21.58
C THR A 46 2.81 -6.06 -22.44
N PRO A 47 1.63 -6.68 -22.52
CA PRO A 47 1.45 -7.91 -23.29
C PRO A 47 1.63 -7.66 -24.79
N VAL A 48 2.43 -8.51 -25.43
CA VAL A 48 2.78 -8.43 -26.86
C VAL A 48 1.57 -8.74 -27.76
N ASP A 49 0.57 -9.49 -27.26
CA ASP A 49 -0.62 -9.90 -28.01
C ASP A 49 -1.92 -9.72 -27.23
N SER A 50 -2.90 -9.02 -27.83
CA SER A 50 -4.28 -8.92 -27.33
C SER A 50 -5.01 -10.26 -27.21
N ARG A 51 -4.49 -11.34 -27.82
CA ARG A 51 -4.98 -12.71 -27.67
C ARG A 51 -4.50 -13.39 -26.38
N THR A 52 -3.38 -12.97 -25.80
CA THR A 52 -2.94 -13.46 -24.47
C THR A 52 -3.73 -12.82 -23.32
N SER A 53 -4.40 -11.69 -23.57
CA SER A 53 -5.44 -11.14 -22.69
C SER A 53 -6.65 -12.08 -22.53
N ALA A 54 -6.85 -13.05 -23.43
CA ALA A 54 -7.89 -14.08 -23.31
C ALA A 54 -7.63 -15.08 -22.16
N ALA A 55 -6.45 -15.05 -21.52
CA ALA A 55 -6.14 -15.84 -20.33
C ALA A 55 -6.68 -15.23 -19.02
N GLY A 56 -7.53 -14.19 -19.08
CA GLY A 56 -8.21 -13.64 -17.91
C GLY A 56 -7.30 -12.83 -16.97
N LEU A 57 -6.21 -12.25 -17.49
CA LEU A 57 -5.34 -11.37 -16.72
C LEU A 57 -6.03 -10.01 -16.51
N PRO A 58 -6.03 -9.45 -15.28
CA PRO A 58 -6.50 -8.09 -15.06
C PRO A 58 -5.57 -7.08 -15.77
N PRO A 59 -6.10 -5.94 -16.23
CA PRO A 59 -5.28 -4.88 -16.82
C PRO A 59 -4.23 -4.36 -15.82
N PRO A 60 -3.10 -3.80 -16.31
CA PRO A 60 -2.02 -3.33 -15.44
C PRO A 60 -2.50 -2.26 -14.44
N PRO A 61 -1.88 -2.19 -13.25
CA PRO A 61 -2.37 -1.39 -12.12
C PRO A 61 -2.38 0.14 -12.33
N ASN A 62 -1.81 0.66 -13.40
CA ASN A 62 -1.75 2.10 -13.71
C ASN A 62 -2.81 2.60 -14.70
N VAL A 63 -3.76 1.77 -15.13
CA VAL A 63 -4.77 2.16 -16.14
C VAL A 63 -5.77 3.23 -15.63
N ALA A 64 -5.79 3.56 -14.34
CA ALA A 64 -6.77 4.49 -13.77
C ALA A 64 -6.31 5.96 -13.63
N ALA A 65 -5.05 6.32 -13.91
CA ALA A 65 -4.55 7.67 -13.56
C ALA A 65 -3.57 8.35 -14.52
N GLN A 66 -3.39 7.88 -15.77
CA GLN A 66 -2.63 8.65 -16.77
C GLN A 66 -3.37 8.68 -18.11
N ASN A 67 -3.44 9.89 -18.68
CA ASN A 67 -4.05 10.19 -19.96
C ASN A 67 -3.69 9.14 -21.03
N TYR A 68 -4.71 8.68 -21.75
CA TYR A 68 -4.64 7.72 -22.85
C TYR A 68 -3.50 8.06 -23.84
N HIS A 69 -2.40 7.30 -23.77
CA HIS A 69 -1.60 6.94 -24.93
C HIS A 69 -1.79 5.44 -25.18
N PRO A 70 -1.99 4.98 -26.42
CA PRO A 70 -2.05 3.54 -26.71
C PRO A 70 -0.74 2.91 -26.23
N ALA A 71 -0.84 1.87 -25.39
CA ALA A 71 0.32 1.21 -24.80
C ALA A 71 1.27 0.75 -25.92
N LEU A 72 2.46 1.35 -25.97
CA LEU A 72 3.49 0.99 -26.93
C LEU A 72 3.87 -0.48 -26.74
N PRO A 73 4.05 -1.25 -27.82
CA PRO A 73 4.48 -2.64 -27.70
C PRO A 73 5.86 -2.74 -27.06
N MET A 74 6.17 -3.92 -26.51
CA MET A 74 7.51 -4.24 -26.02
C MET A 74 8.55 -4.02 -27.14
N SER A 75 9.61 -3.29 -26.83
CA SER A 75 10.71 -3.02 -27.76
C SER A 75 12.05 -3.44 -27.14
N MET A 76 13.01 -3.78 -28.01
CA MET A 76 14.37 -4.11 -27.60
C MET A 76 15.37 -3.21 -28.33
N THR A 77 16.28 -2.61 -27.57
CA THR A 77 17.37 -1.77 -28.08
C THR A 77 18.69 -2.29 -27.55
N THR A 78 19.66 -2.48 -28.45
CA THR A 78 21.01 -2.89 -28.11
C THR A 78 21.81 -1.69 -27.61
N VAL A 79 22.37 -1.77 -26.41
CA VAL A 79 23.24 -0.76 -25.84
C VAL A 79 24.70 -1.21 -26.01
N LYS A 80 25.45 -0.48 -26.83
CA LYS A 80 26.88 -0.71 -27.06
C LYS A 80 27.70 0.08 -26.06
N LEU A 81 28.63 -0.59 -25.41
CA LEU A 81 29.69 0.08 -24.67
C LEU A 81 30.78 0.50 -25.69
N PRO A 82 31.34 1.71 -25.59
CA PRO A 82 32.44 2.14 -26.45
C PRO A 82 33.61 1.16 -26.33
N VAL A 83 34.28 0.88 -27.44
CA VAL A 83 35.41 -0.05 -27.51
C VAL A 83 36.69 0.79 -27.56
N ASP A 84 37.35 0.98 -26.42
CA ASP A 84 38.74 1.46 -26.38
C ASP A 84 39.67 0.30 -25.97
N ASP A 85 40.97 0.45 -26.21
CA ASP A 85 42.06 -0.54 -26.04
C ASP A 85 42.13 -1.26 -24.68
N VAL A 86 41.33 -0.85 -23.68
CA VAL A 86 41.15 -1.54 -22.40
C VAL A 86 39.73 -2.08 -22.34
N THR A 87 39.58 -3.36 -22.70
CA THR A 87 38.33 -4.15 -22.72
C THR A 87 37.31 -3.74 -21.63
N TYR A 88 36.32 -2.93 -22.01
CA TYR A 88 35.16 -2.57 -21.19
C TYR A 88 34.18 -3.75 -21.06
N SER A 89 34.61 -4.82 -20.39
CA SER A 89 33.74 -5.95 -20.09
C SER A 89 33.06 -5.74 -18.75
N LEU A 90 31.73 -5.60 -18.77
CA LEU A 90 30.91 -5.69 -17.57
C LEU A 90 30.75 -7.16 -17.17
N SER A 91 30.97 -7.47 -15.89
CA SER A 91 30.73 -8.79 -15.32
C SER A 91 29.29 -8.96 -14.83
N SER A 92 28.67 -7.88 -14.35
CA SER A 92 27.27 -7.87 -13.88
C SER A 92 26.67 -6.46 -13.89
N ILE A 93 25.34 -6.39 -13.96
CA ILE A 93 24.57 -5.15 -13.75
C ILE A 93 24.08 -5.15 -12.30
N LEU A 94 24.23 -4.03 -11.60
CA LEU A 94 23.86 -3.87 -10.19
C LEU A 94 22.57 -3.07 -10.01
N TRP A 95 22.34 -2.07 -10.85
CA TRP A 95 21.22 -1.14 -10.73
C TRP A 95 20.92 -0.50 -12.08
N VAL A 96 19.67 -0.16 -12.32
CA VAL A 96 19.20 0.53 -13.53
C VAL A 96 18.09 1.50 -13.15
N ARG A 97 18.04 2.63 -13.86
CA ARG A 97 17.03 3.66 -13.77
C ARG A 97 16.77 4.23 -15.14
N PHE A 98 15.51 4.39 -15.50
CA PHE A 98 15.14 5.08 -16.73
C PHE A 98 14.31 6.31 -16.41
N ARG A 99 14.68 7.44 -17.00
CA ARG A 99 13.95 8.71 -16.87
C ARG A 99 13.08 8.89 -18.10
N THR A 100 11.78 8.69 -17.95
CA THR A 100 10.82 8.74 -19.07
C THR A 100 10.77 10.13 -19.73
N GLU A 101 10.89 11.21 -18.97
CA GLU A 101 10.84 12.59 -19.48
C GLU A 101 12.01 12.94 -20.40
N SER A 102 13.23 12.57 -20.02
CA SER A 102 14.45 12.82 -20.79
C SER A 102 14.86 11.66 -21.70
N ARG A 103 14.14 10.53 -21.62
CA ARG A 103 14.52 9.24 -22.24
C ARG A 103 15.98 8.87 -21.97
N GLN A 104 16.42 9.14 -20.74
CA GLN A 104 17.77 8.86 -20.28
C GLN A 104 17.79 7.54 -19.50
N LEU A 105 18.65 6.61 -19.92
CA LEU A 105 18.96 5.41 -19.16
C LEU A 105 20.24 5.65 -18.36
N VAL A 106 20.20 5.35 -17.06
CA VAL A 106 21.37 5.34 -16.20
C VAL A 106 21.46 3.97 -15.55
N PHE A 107 22.63 3.34 -15.56
CA PHE A 107 22.83 2.06 -14.90
C PHE A 107 24.22 1.94 -14.30
N ALA A 108 24.31 1.11 -13.26
CA ALA A 108 25.56 0.79 -12.58
C ALA A 108 25.91 -0.67 -12.80
N GLY A 109 27.17 -0.94 -13.13
CA GLY A 109 27.70 -2.27 -13.34
C GLY A 109 29.03 -2.49 -12.65
N LYS A 110 29.47 -3.74 -12.64
CA LYS A 110 30.80 -4.15 -12.21
C LYS A 110 31.66 -4.43 -13.43
N ALA A 111 32.86 -3.88 -13.48
CA ALA A 111 33.86 -4.28 -14.45
C ALA A 111 34.44 -5.67 -14.09
N GLY A 112 34.84 -6.44 -15.11
CA GLY A 112 35.57 -7.69 -14.89
C GLY A 112 36.93 -7.50 -14.22
N ARG A 113 37.53 -6.31 -14.35
CA ARG A 113 38.80 -5.97 -13.68
C ARG A 113 38.54 -5.47 -12.26
N GLN A 114 38.97 -6.26 -11.28
CA GLN A 114 38.94 -5.91 -9.85
C GLN A 114 37.56 -5.51 -9.30
N ASP A 115 36.47 -5.90 -9.95
CA ASP A 115 35.12 -5.52 -9.55
C ASP A 115 34.96 -3.99 -9.40
N GLN A 116 35.56 -3.22 -10.30
CA GLN A 116 35.46 -1.76 -10.30
C GLN A 116 34.02 -1.31 -10.60
N LEU A 117 33.55 -0.25 -9.94
CA LEU A 117 32.25 0.36 -10.22
C LEU A 117 32.31 1.14 -11.54
N VAL A 118 31.36 0.85 -12.41
CA VAL A 118 31.18 1.55 -13.69
C VAL A 118 29.77 2.12 -13.73
N LEU A 119 29.66 3.41 -13.98
CA LEU A 119 28.40 4.06 -14.31
C LEU A 119 28.30 4.26 -15.81
N CYS A 120 27.13 3.96 -16.35
CA CYS A 120 26.84 4.16 -17.76
C CYS A 120 25.57 4.99 -17.91
N SER A 121 25.59 5.95 -18.84
CA SER A 121 24.40 6.69 -19.24
C SER A 121 24.18 6.62 -20.75
N VAL A 122 22.91 6.62 -21.16
CA VAL A 122 22.50 6.73 -22.55
C VAL A 122 21.41 7.80 -22.61
N ASP A 123 21.66 8.86 -23.35
CA ASP A 123 20.72 9.97 -23.50
C ASP A 123 19.89 9.81 -24.78
N ASN A 124 18.65 10.32 -24.77
CA ASN A 124 17.77 10.34 -25.93
C ASN A 124 17.51 8.95 -26.54
N ILE A 125 17.16 7.96 -25.72
CA ILE A 125 16.80 6.62 -26.21
C ILE A 125 15.54 6.68 -27.06
N ASN A 126 15.65 6.26 -28.33
CA ASN A 126 14.52 6.19 -29.23
C ASN A 126 14.49 4.84 -29.97
N ALA A 127 13.70 3.90 -29.43
CA ALA A 127 13.54 2.56 -29.99
C ALA A 127 12.94 2.52 -31.40
N GLU A 128 12.24 3.57 -31.85
CA GLU A 128 11.63 3.59 -33.19
C GLU A 128 12.63 3.91 -34.31
N THR A 129 13.70 4.64 -34.00
CA THR A 129 14.65 5.14 -35.01
C THR A 129 16.04 4.51 -34.92
N GLN A 130 16.45 4.02 -33.74
CA GLN A 130 17.78 3.46 -33.52
C GLN A 130 17.73 2.18 -32.70
N ARG A 131 18.03 1.04 -33.34
CA ARG A 131 18.14 -0.27 -32.67
C ARG A 131 19.44 -0.43 -31.88
N GLU A 132 20.42 0.41 -32.14
CA GLU A 132 21.72 0.39 -31.46
C GLU A 132 22.04 1.80 -30.94
N GLN A 133 22.40 1.89 -29.67
CA GLN A 133 22.81 3.14 -29.04
C GLN A 133 24.09 2.96 -28.25
N THR A 134 24.92 3.99 -28.19
CA THR A 134 26.22 3.93 -27.50
C THR A 134 26.09 4.58 -26.13
N ALA A 135 26.53 3.88 -25.08
CA ALA A 135 26.55 4.42 -23.73
C ALA A 135 27.80 5.25 -23.46
N VAL A 136 27.65 6.34 -22.71
CA VAL A 136 28.77 7.04 -22.09
C VAL A 136 29.17 6.26 -20.85
N VAL A 137 30.44 5.86 -20.77
CA VAL A 137 30.97 5.04 -19.68
C VAL A 137 31.84 5.90 -18.78
N ARG A 138 31.56 5.86 -17.47
CA ARG A 138 32.31 6.56 -16.43
C ARG A 138 32.83 5.55 -15.42
N GLN A 139 34.15 5.48 -15.29
CA GLN A 139 34.80 4.66 -14.28
C GLN A 139 34.86 5.44 -12.97
N ILE A 140 34.49 4.76 -11.90
CA ILE A 140 34.60 5.31 -10.55
C ILE A 140 35.75 4.59 -9.87
N ASP A 141 36.59 5.33 -9.16
CA ASP A 141 37.70 4.79 -8.37
C ASP A 141 37.20 4.11 -7.09
N LEU A 142 36.33 3.10 -7.27
CA LEU A 142 35.78 2.25 -6.23
C LEU A 142 35.88 0.79 -6.69
N PHE A 143 36.73 0.03 -6.03
CA PHE A 143 37.08 -1.35 -6.39
C PHE A 143 36.49 -2.36 -5.40
N GLY A 144 36.45 -3.63 -5.84
CA GLY A 144 35.92 -4.71 -5.00
C GLY A 144 34.44 -4.53 -4.71
N VAL A 145 33.67 -3.94 -5.62
CA VAL A 145 32.23 -3.73 -5.46
C VAL A 145 31.55 -5.09 -5.35
N ARG A 146 30.68 -5.26 -4.36
CA ARG A 146 29.91 -6.50 -4.17
C ARG A 146 28.49 -6.32 -4.70
N ARG A 147 27.88 -5.16 -4.43
CA ARG A 147 26.48 -4.86 -4.74
C ARG A 147 26.23 -3.36 -4.71
N ALA A 148 25.14 -2.96 -5.34
CA ALA A 148 24.58 -1.63 -5.18
C ALA A 148 23.07 -1.73 -4.98
N CYS A 149 22.49 -0.73 -4.32
CA CYS A 149 21.05 -0.55 -4.24
C CYS A 149 20.74 0.93 -4.21
N GLU A 150 19.54 1.26 -4.66
CA GLU A 150 19.03 2.61 -4.54
C GLU A 150 18.80 2.98 -3.06
N VAL A 151 19.20 4.20 -2.68
CA VAL A 151 18.86 4.77 -1.38
C VAL A 151 17.39 5.18 -1.41
N GLN A 152 16.57 4.52 -0.59
CA GLN A 152 15.14 4.80 -0.55
C GLN A 152 14.89 6.02 0.34
N GLN A 153 14.40 7.11 -0.26
CA GLN A 153 13.96 8.27 0.50
C GLN A 153 12.61 7.98 1.17
N ILE A 154 12.54 8.25 2.47
CA ILE A 154 11.29 8.19 3.22
C ILE A 154 10.64 9.57 3.12
N VAL A 155 9.83 9.78 2.07
CA VAL A 155 9.08 11.02 1.91
C VAL A 155 7.68 10.88 2.53
N PRO A 156 7.28 11.81 3.41
CA PRO A 156 5.92 11.86 3.92
C PRO A 156 4.93 12.33 2.84
N GLY A 157 3.99 11.47 2.41
CA GLY A 157 2.82 11.85 1.60
C GLY A 157 3.00 11.91 0.07
N ASP A 158 2.05 12.56 -0.62
CA ASP A 158 1.95 12.67 -2.11
C ASP A 158 3.11 13.45 -2.78
N GLU A 159 4.12 13.89 -2.03
CA GLU A 159 5.32 14.55 -2.55
C GLU A 159 6.35 13.59 -3.19
N ALA A 160 6.09 12.28 -3.17
CA ALA A 160 6.96 11.29 -3.82
C ALA A 160 7.20 11.57 -5.32
N ALA A 161 6.32 12.35 -5.96
CA ALA A 161 6.42 12.73 -7.37
C ALA A 161 7.48 13.81 -7.69
N MET A 162 8.08 14.46 -6.68
CA MET A 162 9.02 15.59 -6.87
C MET A 162 10.49 15.22 -6.64
N ILE A 163 10.82 13.94 -6.46
CA ILE A 163 12.21 13.50 -6.17
C ILE A 163 12.92 13.22 -7.51
N LYS A 164 13.78 14.14 -7.93
CA LYS A 164 14.50 14.05 -9.21
C LYS A 164 15.75 13.17 -9.16
N ASP A 165 16.34 13.00 -7.97
CA ASP A 165 17.66 12.43 -7.81
C ASP A 165 17.70 11.46 -6.64
N ILE A 166 18.12 10.21 -6.92
CA ILE A 166 18.11 9.14 -5.95
C ILE A 166 19.54 8.60 -5.82
N PRO A 167 20.21 8.79 -4.68
CA PRO A 167 21.58 8.36 -4.52
C PRO A 167 21.69 6.84 -4.58
N LEU A 168 22.81 6.36 -5.10
CA LEU A 168 23.17 4.95 -5.17
C LEU A 168 24.02 4.57 -3.95
N ALA A 169 23.61 3.57 -3.18
CA ALA A 169 24.44 2.98 -2.14
C ALA A 169 25.21 1.77 -2.70
N VAL A 170 26.51 1.73 -2.47
CA VAL A 170 27.43 0.72 -3.00
C VAL A 170 28.21 0.06 -1.87
N GLN A 171 28.10 -1.26 -1.74
CA GLN A 171 28.85 -2.03 -0.75
C GLN A 171 29.98 -2.81 -1.42
N THR A 172 31.17 -2.77 -0.84
CA THR A 172 32.35 -3.54 -1.28
C THR A 172 32.42 -4.92 -0.61
N HIS A 173 33.28 -5.82 -1.11
CA HIS A 173 33.55 -7.12 -0.49
C HIS A 173 34.15 -7.01 0.92
N SER A 174 34.78 -5.88 1.25
CA SER A 174 35.28 -5.58 2.59
C SER A 174 34.18 -5.23 3.60
N GLY A 175 32.94 -5.01 3.11
CA GLY A 175 31.83 -4.53 3.91
C GLY A 175 31.73 -3.00 4.02
N ALA A 176 32.71 -2.24 3.51
CA ALA A 176 32.61 -0.79 3.43
C ALA A 176 31.45 -0.37 2.49
N LEU A 177 30.65 0.59 2.95
CA LEU A 177 29.51 1.16 2.24
C LEU A 177 29.81 2.59 1.81
N TYR A 178 29.41 2.93 0.60
CA TYR A 178 29.55 4.27 0.01
C TYR A 178 28.20 4.73 -0.53
N THR A 179 27.94 6.03 -0.49
CA THR A 179 26.85 6.67 -1.23
C THR A 179 27.42 7.45 -2.39
N LEU A 180 26.68 7.46 -3.48
CA LEU A 180 27.06 8.13 -4.72
C LEU A 180 25.85 8.88 -5.25
N ASP A 181 25.99 10.19 -5.43
CA ASP A 181 24.98 10.98 -6.11
C ASP A 181 25.11 10.77 -7.62
N THR A 182 24.01 10.35 -8.26
CA THR A 182 23.97 10.10 -9.71
C THR A 182 23.47 11.29 -10.51
N SER A 183 23.19 12.43 -9.86
CA SER A 183 22.60 13.62 -10.49
C SER A 183 23.61 14.59 -11.10
N SER A 184 24.76 14.75 -10.46
CA SER A 184 25.76 15.76 -10.82
C SER A 184 26.86 15.13 -11.68
N GLU A 185 26.89 15.53 -12.96
CA GLU A 185 27.85 14.99 -13.91
C GLU A 185 29.31 15.39 -13.62
N ASP A 186 29.54 16.47 -12.86
CA ASP A 186 30.87 17.08 -12.72
C ASP A 186 31.70 16.54 -11.53
N LEU A 187 31.08 15.94 -10.49
CA LEU A 187 31.78 15.49 -9.27
C LEU A 187 31.13 14.22 -8.65
N MET A 188 31.21 13.09 -9.35
CA MET A 188 30.73 11.78 -8.85
C MET A 188 31.72 11.15 -7.85
N VAL A 189 31.81 11.70 -6.63
CA VAL A 189 32.72 11.20 -5.59
C VAL A 189 31.98 10.28 -4.62
N PRO A 190 32.40 9.00 -4.48
CA PRO A 190 31.83 8.09 -3.49
C PRO A 190 32.08 8.59 -2.06
N THR A 191 31.01 8.88 -1.33
CA THR A 191 31.09 9.28 0.09
C THR A 191 30.98 8.05 0.97
N ARG A 192 31.99 7.80 1.80
CA ARG A 192 32.01 6.63 2.67
C ARG A 192 31.06 6.81 3.85
N VAL A 193 30.23 5.80 4.11
CA VAL A 193 29.44 5.70 5.34
C VAL A 193 30.38 5.21 6.46
N SER A 194 30.41 5.93 7.59
CA SER A 194 31.40 5.75 8.66
C SER A 194 31.45 4.35 9.26
N ASP A 195 30.30 3.68 9.32
CA ASP A 195 30.17 2.35 9.91
C ASP A 195 30.85 1.25 9.09
N LYS A 196 31.35 0.23 9.78
CA LYS A 196 31.82 -1.02 9.17
C LYS A 196 30.70 -2.05 9.22
N PHE A 197 30.32 -2.55 8.06
CA PHE A 197 29.25 -3.54 7.93
C PHE A 197 29.79 -4.93 7.61
N PRO A 198 29.10 -6.00 8.00
CA PRO A 198 29.29 -7.32 7.40
C PRO A 198 29.05 -7.28 5.87
N PRO A 199 29.65 -8.19 5.10
CA PRO A 199 29.43 -8.29 3.66
C PRO A 199 28.03 -8.88 3.38
N PHE A 200 27.02 -8.01 3.41
CA PHE A 200 25.61 -8.39 3.34
C PHE A 200 25.29 -9.19 2.06
N SER A 201 24.34 -10.14 2.18
CA SER A 201 23.71 -10.88 1.09
C SER A 201 22.44 -10.20 0.58
N HIS A 202 21.81 -9.35 1.40
CA HIS A 202 20.73 -8.44 1.03
C HIS A 202 20.90 -7.10 1.77
N LEU A 203 20.66 -5.98 1.09
CA LEU A 203 20.92 -4.63 1.60
C LEU A 203 19.75 -3.71 1.25
N THR A 204 19.35 -2.85 2.19
CA THR A 204 18.45 -1.73 1.96
C THR A 204 19.01 -0.54 2.71
N VAL A 205 19.10 0.60 2.03
CA VAL A 205 19.60 1.85 2.58
C VAL A 205 18.48 2.86 2.51
N LEU A 206 18.17 3.49 3.64
CA LEU A 206 17.07 4.41 3.80
C LEU A 206 17.62 5.80 4.15
N ASP A 207 17.15 6.82 3.47
CA ASP A 207 17.41 8.22 3.80
C ASP A 207 16.28 8.74 4.69
N CYS A 208 16.64 9.12 5.91
CA CYS A 208 15.72 9.54 6.98
C CYS A 208 15.76 11.06 7.25
N GLN A 209 16.35 11.87 6.36
CA GLN A 209 16.56 13.32 6.55
C GLN A 209 15.32 14.12 7.01
N ARG A 210 14.10 13.73 6.61
CA ARG A 210 12.85 14.44 6.96
C ARG A 210 12.24 14.08 8.33
N ILE A 211 12.83 13.16 9.10
CA ILE A 211 12.36 12.88 10.48
C ILE A 211 12.89 13.94 11.47
N LYS A 212 13.83 14.80 11.05
CA LYS A 212 14.59 15.75 11.87
C LYS A 212 13.88 17.05 12.25
N GLU A 213 12.64 17.31 11.82
CA GLU A 213 11.96 18.59 12.18
C GLU A 213 11.60 18.72 13.67
N GLN A 214 11.86 17.70 14.52
CA GLN A 214 11.79 17.84 15.97
C GLN A 214 13.02 17.25 16.67
N ASN A 215 13.98 18.13 16.96
CA ASN A 215 15.06 18.07 17.95
C ASN A 215 16.24 17.08 17.73
N ASP A 216 17.43 17.67 17.86
CA ASP A 216 18.80 17.13 17.90
C ASP A 216 19.51 16.76 16.59
N VAL A 217 20.52 17.58 16.28
CA VAL A 217 21.53 17.41 15.23
C VAL A 217 22.49 16.31 15.68
N VAL A 218 22.22 15.07 15.27
CA VAL A 218 23.22 14.00 15.22
C VAL A 218 23.45 13.60 13.77
N ASP A 219 24.72 13.54 13.41
CA ASP A 219 25.24 13.16 12.10
C ASP A 219 24.97 11.67 11.84
N GLY A 220 24.19 11.38 10.81
CA GLY A 220 23.70 10.04 10.50
C GLY A 220 22.32 10.10 9.88
N ASP A 221 22.22 10.63 8.65
CA ASP A 221 20.98 10.78 7.88
C ASP A 221 20.45 9.46 7.29
N ILE A 222 21.25 8.41 7.37
CA ILE A 222 21.06 7.17 6.62
C ILE A 222 20.93 5.99 7.58
N LEU A 223 19.85 5.21 7.42
CA LEU A 223 19.65 3.94 8.10
C LEU A 223 19.98 2.79 7.15
N VAL A 224 20.92 1.94 7.54
CA VAL A 224 21.35 0.78 6.76
C VAL A 224 20.75 -0.48 7.35
N VAL A 225 20.00 -1.26 6.58
CA VAL A 225 19.48 -2.56 6.98
C VAL A 225 20.11 -3.64 6.11
N GLY A 226 20.78 -4.60 6.73
CA GLY A 226 21.56 -5.61 6.01
C GLY A 226 21.43 -7.01 6.58
N LEU A 227 21.25 -7.99 5.72
CA LEU A 227 21.25 -9.41 6.09
C LEU A 227 22.59 -10.03 5.71
N ASP A 228 23.27 -10.64 6.65
CA ASP A 228 24.35 -11.59 6.37
C ASP A 228 23.76 -12.99 6.16
N GLY A 229 23.67 -13.41 4.90
CA GLY A 229 23.13 -14.70 4.52
C GLY A 229 23.97 -15.90 4.98
N SER A 230 25.26 -15.70 5.29
CA SER A 230 26.12 -16.81 5.74
C SER A 230 25.89 -17.14 7.21
N SER A 231 25.65 -16.13 8.04
CA SER A 231 25.37 -16.27 9.47
C SER A 231 23.89 -16.17 9.84
N ALA A 232 23.02 -15.89 8.86
CA ALA A 232 21.60 -15.63 9.02
C ALA A 232 21.32 -14.51 10.05
N ARG A 233 22.08 -13.41 10.00
CA ARG A 233 21.99 -12.29 10.96
C ARG A 233 21.55 -11.02 10.27
N LEU A 234 20.50 -10.39 10.80
CA LEU A 234 19.96 -9.12 10.34
C LEU A 234 20.53 -7.98 11.19
N TYR A 235 21.08 -6.98 10.53
CA TYR A 235 21.72 -5.82 11.13
C TYR A 235 20.96 -4.55 10.79
N VAL A 236 20.95 -3.62 11.75
CA VAL A 236 20.58 -2.22 11.57
C VAL A 236 21.81 -1.40 11.90
N ASN A 237 22.26 -0.60 10.93
CA ASN A 237 23.60 -0.05 10.88
C ASN A 237 24.65 -1.16 11.13
N CYS A 238 25.56 -0.96 12.09
CA CYS A 238 26.55 -1.96 12.49
C CYS A 238 26.06 -2.90 13.62
N HIS A 239 24.82 -2.75 14.10
CA HIS A 239 24.29 -3.46 15.26
C HIS A 239 23.40 -4.64 14.86
N LEU A 240 23.51 -5.75 15.60
CA LEU A 240 22.74 -6.97 15.36
C LEU A 240 21.30 -6.82 15.87
N LEU A 241 20.34 -6.74 14.95
CA LEU A 241 18.92 -6.66 15.28
C LEU A 241 18.34 -8.03 15.66
N VAL A 242 18.49 -9.03 14.80
CA VAL A 242 17.93 -10.38 14.98
C VAL A 242 18.84 -11.45 14.40
N SER A 243 19.02 -12.56 15.13
CA SER A 243 19.64 -13.79 14.64
C SER A 243 18.63 -14.73 13.98
N ALA A 244 19.11 -15.62 13.11
CA ALA A 244 18.30 -16.57 12.35
C ALA A 244 17.27 -15.91 11.42
N CYS A 245 17.60 -14.75 10.86
CA CYS A 245 16.81 -14.11 9.80
C CYS A 245 17.10 -14.80 8.46
N SER A 246 16.06 -15.13 7.70
CA SER A 246 16.21 -15.75 6.36
C SER A 246 16.00 -14.78 5.21
N SER A 247 15.13 -13.78 5.37
CA SER A 247 14.87 -12.78 4.34
C SER A 247 14.21 -11.54 4.93
N PHE A 248 14.39 -10.38 4.28
CA PHE A 248 13.73 -9.13 4.68
C PHE A 248 13.35 -8.27 3.49
N ARG A 249 12.38 -7.38 3.70
CA ARG A 249 11.95 -6.33 2.78
C ARG A 249 11.51 -5.11 3.58
N PHE A 250 11.82 -3.92 3.07
CA PHE A 250 11.24 -2.69 3.57
C PHE A 250 9.97 -2.35 2.78
N SER A 251 8.95 -1.85 3.47
CA SER A 251 7.73 -1.34 2.87
C SER A 251 7.59 0.14 3.21
N ALA A 252 7.75 0.99 2.19
CA ALA A 252 7.76 2.45 2.35
C ALA A 252 6.41 3.01 2.82
N LEU A 253 5.30 2.48 2.29
CA LEU A 253 3.95 2.99 2.56
C LEU A 253 3.60 3.01 4.07
N PRO A 254 3.69 1.89 4.81
CA PRO A 254 3.55 1.90 6.27
C PRO A 254 4.86 2.26 7.00
N SER A 255 5.98 2.48 6.27
CA SER A 255 7.32 2.68 6.83
C SER A 255 7.72 1.59 7.83
N VAL A 256 7.66 0.33 7.39
CA VAL A 256 7.99 -0.84 8.23
C VAL A 256 8.96 -1.79 7.55
N LEU A 257 9.79 -2.43 8.37
CA LEU A 257 10.65 -3.53 7.98
C LEU A 257 9.93 -4.85 8.24
N LEU A 258 9.80 -5.66 7.20
CA LEU A 258 9.30 -7.03 7.30
C LEU A 258 10.46 -7.99 7.16
N PHE A 259 10.52 -8.99 8.03
CA PHE A 259 11.54 -10.03 7.94
C PHE A 259 11.03 -11.36 8.46
N THR A 260 11.58 -12.44 7.92
CA THR A 260 11.26 -13.80 8.36
C THR A 260 12.39 -14.37 9.18
N THR A 261 12.02 -15.07 10.25
CA THR A 261 12.95 -15.74 11.16
C THR A 261 12.76 -17.24 11.08
N GLN A 262 13.87 -17.96 11.20
CA GLN A 262 13.91 -19.41 11.28
C GLN A 262 14.21 -19.83 12.72
N GLY A 263 13.51 -20.84 13.20
CA GLY A 263 13.66 -21.31 14.57
C GLY A 263 12.65 -22.39 14.89
N ARG A 264 12.47 -22.67 16.19
CA ARG A 264 11.43 -23.58 16.69
C ARG A 264 10.05 -23.15 16.22
N GLU A 265 9.80 -21.84 16.24
CA GLU A 265 8.66 -21.20 15.61
C GLU A 265 9.19 -20.23 14.56
N SER A 266 8.94 -20.54 13.28
CA SER A 266 9.29 -19.59 12.21
C SER A 266 8.24 -18.49 12.17
N GLN A 267 8.68 -17.24 12.12
CA GLN A 267 7.80 -16.09 12.25
C GLN A 267 8.10 -15.05 11.16
N LEU A 268 7.05 -14.48 10.58
CA LEU A 268 7.11 -13.17 9.95
C LEU A 268 7.02 -12.12 11.05
N ARG A 269 8.00 -11.22 11.10
CA ARG A 269 8.05 -10.12 12.05
C ARG A 269 7.99 -8.78 11.31
N ILE A 270 7.31 -7.82 11.92
CA ILE A 270 7.19 -6.45 11.41
C ILE A 270 7.74 -5.49 12.46
N ALA A 271 8.67 -4.64 12.06
CA ALA A 271 9.29 -3.62 12.90
C ALA A 271 9.03 -2.22 12.32
N PRO A 272 8.66 -1.24 13.14
CA PRO A 272 8.44 0.11 12.66
C PRO A 272 9.78 0.82 12.40
N LEU A 273 9.85 1.63 11.34
CA LEU A 273 11.04 2.42 11.05
C LEU A 273 11.47 3.30 12.23
N SER A 274 10.50 3.95 12.89
CA SER A 274 10.77 4.81 14.06
C SER A 274 11.41 4.05 15.22
N GLY A 275 11.06 2.77 15.40
CA GLY A 275 11.66 1.89 16.39
C GLY A 275 13.07 1.45 15.99
N LEU A 276 13.28 1.15 14.70
CA LEU A 276 14.61 0.81 14.18
C LEU A 276 15.60 1.98 14.30
N TRP A 277 15.11 3.19 14.06
CA TRP A 277 15.89 4.41 14.21
C TRP A 277 16.33 4.63 15.66
N ARG A 278 15.37 4.56 16.60
CA ARG A 278 15.65 4.63 18.05
C ARG A 278 16.62 3.54 18.49
N TYR A 279 16.45 2.32 17.99
CA TYR A 279 17.37 1.23 18.26
C TYR A 279 18.80 1.50 17.78
N ALA A 280 18.96 2.08 16.58
CA ALA A 280 20.27 2.45 16.06
C ALA A 280 20.95 3.53 16.92
N LEU A 281 20.20 4.54 17.36
CA LEU A 281 20.68 5.60 18.26
C LEU A 281 21.04 5.06 19.65
N ASP A 282 20.18 4.25 20.27
CA ASP A 282 20.45 3.69 21.60
C ASP A 282 21.64 2.73 21.57
N SER A 283 21.82 1.99 20.48
CA SER A 283 22.91 1.02 20.33
C SER A 283 24.27 1.71 20.17
N SER A 284 24.33 2.86 19.49
CA SER A 284 25.55 3.66 19.40
C SER A 284 25.93 4.30 20.74
N LEU A 285 24.92 4.63 21.56
CA LEU A 285 25.08 5.14 22.93
C LEU A 285 25.25 4.04 23.99
N SER A 286 25.36 2.76 23.61
CA SER A 286 25.46 1.60 24.50
C SER A 286 24.30 1.41 25.50
N ASN A 287 23.15 2.05 25.23
CA ASN A 287 21.94 1.99 26.04
C ASN A 287 20.87 1.04 25.49
N ALA A 288 21.17 0.32 24.40
CA ALA A 288 20.20 -0.54 23.74
C ALA A 288 19.78 -1.73 24.61
N SER A 289 18.49 -1.77 24.93
CA SER A 289 17.81 -2.97 25.42
C SER A 289 17.12 -3.69 24.27
N SER A 290 16.97 -5.01 24.34
CA SER A 290 16.22 -5.76 23.32
C SER A 290 14.73 -5.36 23.23
N ASP A 291 14.22 -4.61 24.22
CA ASP A 291 12.83 -4.13 24.29
C ASP A 291 12.61 -2.81 23.56
N THR A 292 13.66 -2.16 23.03
CA THR A 292 13.54 -0.88 22.33
C THR A 292 12.68 -0.99 21.05
N VAL A 293 12.72 -2.15 20.37
CA VAL A 293 11.93 -2.39 19.13
C VAL A 293 10.74 -3.30 19.42
N LYS A 294 9.53 -2.76 19.32
CA LYS A 294 8.30 -3.56 19.35
C LYS A 294 8.08 -4.26 18.01
N PHE A 295 7.96 -5.59 18.04
CA PHE A 295 7.69 -6.41 16.87
C PHE A 295 6.24 -6.92 16.87
N GLU A 296 5.54 -6.78 15.73
CA GLU A 296 4.38 -7.65 15.46
C GLU A 296 4.92 -8.96 14.91
N SER A 297 4.40 -10.11 15.38
CA SER A 297 4.83 -11.43 14.89
C SER A 297 3.66 -12.29 14.47
N ARG A 298 3.89 -13.10 13.43
CA ARG A 298 2.94 -14.08 12.91
C ARG A 298 3.68 -15.35 12.56
N SER A 299 3.19 -16.50 13.01
CA SER A 299 3.78 -17.80 12.66
C SER A 299 3.66 -18.09 11.15
N ILE A 300 4.72 -18.67 10.59
CA ILE A 300 4.83 -19.07 9.19
C ILE A 300 5.43 -20.48 9.09
N GLU A 301 5.30 -21.14 7.94
CA GLU A 301 5.96 -22.45 7.71
C GLU A 301 7.48 -22.30 7.83
N ARG A 302 8.12 -23.32 8.38
CA ARG A 302 9.58 -23.33 8.56
C ARG A 302 10.28 -23.25 7.22
N GLY A 303 11.18 -22.28 7.08
CA GLY A 303 11.96 -22.08 5.85
C GLY A 303 11.26 -21.21 4.81
N ALA A 304 10.11 -20.61 5.14
CA ALA A 304 9.44 -19.69 4.25
C ALA A 304 10.25 -18.38 4.05
N LEU A 305 10.26 -17.88 2.81
CA LEU A 305 11.04 -16.73 2.37
C LEU A 305 10.14 -15.59 1.91
N LEU A 306 10.42 -14.39 2.37
CA LEU A 306 9.75 -13.16 1.96
C LEU A 306 10.25 -12.75 0.57
N VAL A 307 9.35 -12.81 -0.42
CA VAL A 307 9.69 -12.54 -1.82
C VAL A 307 9.35 -11.10 -2.20
N ALA A 308 8.12 -10.66 -1.91
CA ALA A 308 7.63 -9.36 -2.31
C ALA A 308 6.67 -8.74 -1.30
N THR A 309 6.69 -7.41 -1.26
CA THR A 309 5.76 -6.56 -0.52
C THR A 309 5.16 -5.56 -1.53
N PRO A 310 4.07 -5.93 -2.23
CA PRO A 310 3.48 -5.09 -3.27
C PRO A 310 3.23 -3.66 -2.77
N PRO A 311 3.84 -2.65 -3.39
CA PRO A 311 3.55 -1.26 -3.08
C PRO A 311 2.19 -0.94 -3.70
N SER A 312 1.13 -0.93 -2.90
CA SER A 312 -0.18 -0.53 -3.41
C SER A 312 -1.01 0.18 -2.36
N ASN A 313 -1.62 1.28 -2.78
CA ASN A 313 -2.57 2.05 -1.98
C ASN A 313 -3.90 1.31 -1.77
N HIS A 314 -4.06 0.08 -2.28
CA HIS A 314 -5.33 -0.66 -2.25
C HIS A 314 -5.20 -2.10 -1.73
N ARG A 315 -3.98 -2.62 -1.53
CA ARG A 315 -3.76 -3.99 -1.05
C ARG A 315 -2.58 -4.06 -0.08
N ALA A 316 -2.91 -4.28 1.19
CA ALA A 316 -1.97 -4.62 2.24
C ALA A 316 -1.69 -6.12 2.23
N SER A 317 -0.72 -6.55 1.42
CA SER A 317 -0.35 -7.97 1.33
C SER A 317 1.14 -8.18 1.22
N VAL A 318 1.56 -9.38 1.55
CA VAL A 318 2.94 -9.84 1.57
C VAL A 318 2.97 -11.19 0.86
N VAL A 319 3.95 -11.37 -0.03
CA VAL A 319 4.13 -12.62 -0.78
C VAL A 319 5.31 -13.38 -0.19
N VAL A 320 5.03 -14.61 0.22
CA VAL A 320 6.00 -15.52 0.82
C VAL A 320 6.08 -16.78 -0.02
N GLN A 321 7.30 -17.24 -0.28
CA GLN A 321 7.55 -18.53 -0.91
C GLN A 321 7.78 -19.59 0.16
N MET A 322 6.98 -20.63 0.13
CA MET A 322 7.15 -21.79 1.00
C MET A 322 8.32 -22.66 0.52
N PRO A 323 8.95 -23.47 1.40
CA PRO A 323 10.08 -24.33 1.03
C PRO A 323 9.79 -25.27 -0.13
N ARG A 324 8.51 -25.59 -0.33
CA ARG A 324 7.99 -26.45 -1.41
C ARG A 324 7.92 -25.74 -2.77
N GLY A 325 8.24 -24.45 -2.84
CA GLY A 325 8.20 -23.63 -4.05
C GLY A 325 6.90 -22.83 -4.24
N ASN A 326 5.83 -23.17 -3.51
CA ASN A 326 4.54 -22.49 -3.59
C ASN A 326 4.63 -21.03 -3.14
N LEU A 327 3.95 -20.13 -3.85
CA LEU A 327 3.79 -18.75 -3.42
C LEU A 327 2.47 -18.59 -2.67
N GLU A 328 2.56 -18.04 -1.47
CA GLU A 328 1.42 -17.70 -0.64
C GLU A 328 1.34 -16.18 -0.44
N CYS A 329 0.12 -15.68 -0.39
CA CYS A 329 -0.15 -14.28 -0.14
C CYS A 329 -0.82 -14.14 1.23
N MET A 330 -0.22 -13.36 2.10
CA MET A 330 -0.73 -13.07 3.44
C MET A 330 -1.00 -11.58 3.60
N SER A 331 -2.00 -11.24 4.40
CA SER A 331 -2.32 -9.85 4.76
C SER A 331 -2.19 -9.68 6.27
N PRO A 332 -0.97 -9.36 6.78
CA PRO A 332 -0.77 -9.07 8.20
C PRO A 332 -1.73 -7.99 8.68
N ARG A 333 -2.26 -8.17 9.89
CA ARG A 333 -3.35 -7.34 10.41
C ARG A 333 -2.94 -5.87 10.52
N LEU A 334 -1.70 -5.64 10.96
CA LEU A 334 -1.10 -4.32 11.08
C LEU A 334 -1.05 -3.58 9.74
N LEU A 335 -0.62 -4.24 8.66
CA LEU A 335 -0.56 -3.62 7.34
C LEU A 335 -1.96 -3.26 6.82
N VAL A 336 -2.93 -4.14 7.03
CA VAL A 336 -4.33 -3.87 6.63
C VAL A 336 -4.89 -2.68 7.39
N LEU A 337 -4.61 -2.60 8.70
CA LEU A 337 -5.06 -1.49 9.52
C LEU A 337 -4.40 -0.17 9.10
N ALA A 338 -3.07 -0.15 8.85
CA ALA A 338 -2.37 1.02 8.33
C ALA A 338 -3.00 1.51 7.00
N LEU A 339 -3.31 0.58 6.11
CA LEU A 339 -4.00 0.89 4.86
C LEU A 339 -5.41 1.48 5.08
N VAL A 340 -6.21 0.93 6.00
CA VAL A 340 -7.52 1.48 6.34
C VAL A 340 -7.41 2.92 6.83
N ILE A 341 -6.44 3.20 7.71
CA ILE A 341 -6.22 4.56 8.23
C ILE A 341 -5.80 5.51 7.12
N GLN A 342 -4.94 5.09 6.19
CA GLN A 342 -4.58 5.89 5.03
C GLN A 342 -5.82 6.23 4.18
N GLN A 343 -6.70 5.26 3.93
CA GLN A 343 -7.94 5.49 3.18
C GLN A 343 -8.90 6.44 3.90
N ILE A 344 -9.01 6.34 5.23
CA ILE A 344 -9.81 7.28 6.03
C ILE A 344 -9.23 8.70 5.96
N ARG A 345 -7.91 8.85 6.08
CA ARG A 345 -7.21 10.14 5.94
C ARG A 345 -7.42 10.76 4.55
N ALA A 346 -7.41 9.94 3.50
CA ALA A 346 -7.71 10.34 2.13
C ALA A 346 -9.21 10.57 1.86
N ARG A 347 -10.08 10.47 2.88
CA ARG A 347 -11.55 10.57 2.78
C ARG A 347 -12.18 9.53 1.84
N GLU A 348 -11.50 8.43 1.56
CA GLU A 348 -12.01 7.31 0.75
C GLU A 348 -12.71 6.27 1.63
N TYR A 349 -13.81 6.69 2.29
CA TYR A 349 -14.53 5.85 3.26
C TYR A 349 -15.15 4.59 2.66
N VAL A 350 -15.57 4.63 1.38
CA VAL A 350 -16.08 3.46 0.66
C VAL A 350 -14.99 2.37 0.54
N ALA A 351 -13.78 2.77 0.17
CA ALA A 351 -12.65 1.86 0.07
C ALA A 351 -12.26 1.30 1.45
N ALA A 352 -12.20 2.17 2.46
CA ALA A 352 -11.92 1.77 3.84
C ALA A 352 -12.96 0.73 4.35
N LEU A 353 -14.26 0.96 4.11
CA LEU A 353 -15.33 0.03 4.50
C LEU A 353 -15.17 -1.34 3.81
N GLU A 354 -14.89 -1.37 2.51
CA GLU A 354 -14.70 -2.62 1.78
C GLU A 354 -13.45 -3.40 2.26
N ILE A 355 -12.36 -2.70 2.58
CA ILE A 355 -11.17 -3.32 3.17
C ILE A 355 -11.51 -3.90 4.54
N CYS A 356 -12.19 -3.12 5.39
CA CYS A 356 -12.61 -3.58 6.71
C CYS A 356 -13.49 -4.82 6.63
N ARG A 357 -14.50 -4.82 5.75
CA ARG A 357 -15.38 -5.96 5.52
C ARG A 357 -14.61 -7.20 5.04
N ARG A 358 -13.72 -7.05 4.04
CA ARG A 358 -12.94 -8.16 3.47
C ARG A 358 -12.03 -8.81 4.51
N HIS A 359 -11.40 -7.99 5.35
CA HIS A 359 -10.43 -8.44 6.35
C HIS A 359 -11.01 -8.58 7.76
N ARG A 360 -12.33 -8.47 7.92
CA ARG A 360 -13.03 -8.54 9.20
C ARG A 360 -12.41 -7.60 10.25
N LEU A 361 -12.08 -6.37 9.85
CA LEU A 361 -11.90 -5.26 10.80
C LEU A 361 -13.27 -4.90 11.39
N ASP A 362 -13.21 -4.36 12.59
CA ASP A 362 -14.36 -3.71 13.17
C ASP A 362 -14.67 -2.45 12.37
N LEU A 363 -15.89 -2.33 11.87
CA LEU A 363 -16.32 -1.22 11.03
C LEU A 363 -16.37 0.11 11.80
N ASN A 364 -16.47 0.07 13.12
CA ASN A 364 -16.47 1.27 13.97
C ASN A 364 -15.17 2.07 13.84
N VAL A 365 -14.06 1.47 13.35
CA VAL A 365 -12.81 2.20 13.07
C VAL A 365 -13.00 3.38 12.11
N LEU A 366 -13.99 3.31 11.22
CA LEU A 366 -14.34 4.40 10.29
C LEU A 366 -14.81 5.66 11.02
N VAL A 367 -15.46 5.48 12.17
CA VAL A 367 -15.97 6.55 13.03
C VAL A 367 -14.92 6.90 14.07
N ASP A 368 -14.42 5.89 14.79
CA ASP A 368 -13.63 6.06 16.02
C ASP A 368 -12.23 6.64 15.77
N PHE A 369 -11.69 6.49 14.56
CA PHE A 369 -10.38 7.07 14.23
C PHE A 369 -10.39 8.61 14.28
N ASN A 370 -11.42 9.23 13.71
CA ASN A 370 -11.65 10.66 13.77
C ASN A 370 -13.16 10.95 13.64
N PRO A 371 -13.88 10.99 14.75
CA PRO A 371 -15.33 11.08 14.70
C PRO A 371 -15.85 12.40 14.16
N GLN A 372 -15.18 13.52 14.47
CA GLN A 372 -15.57 14.85 13.97
C GLN A 372 -15.45 14.92 12.45
N CYS A 373 -14.30 14.51 11.91
CA CYS A 373 -14.08 14.47 10.46
C CYS A 373 -15.04 13.48 9.78
N PHE A 374 -15.33 12.34 10.40
CA PHE A 374 -16.32 11.40 9.87
C PHE A 374 -17.70 12.06 9.74
N LEU A 375 -18.23 12.67 10.81
CA LEU A 375 -19.57 13.29 10.79
C LEU A 375 -19.67 14.45 9.78
N GLN A 376 -18.62 15.24 9.61
CA GLN A 376 -18.61 16.33 8.63
C GLN A 376 -18.60 15.83 7.18
N ASN A 377 -18.04 14.64 6.92
CA ASN A 377 -17.71 14.19 5.57
C ASN A 377 -18.50 12.95 5.10
N PHE A 378 -19.15 12.19 5.99
CA PHE A 378 -19.76 10.89 5.60
C PHE A 378 -20.90 11.04 4.58
N SER A 379 -21.66 12.14 4.58
CA SER A 379 -22.70 12.38 3.57
C SER A 379 -22.13 12.31 2.14
N GLN A 380 -21.10 13.11 1.88
CA GLN A 380 -20.45 13.19 0.57
C GLN A 380 -19.58 11.97 0.27
N PHE A 381 -18.74 11.58 1.22
CA PHE A 381 -17.65 10.62 0.95
C PHE A 381 -18.01 9.16 1.28
N LEU A 382 -19.12 8.91 1.98
CA LEU A 382 -19.67 7.57 2.19
C LEU A 382 -20.96 7.37 1.39
N ILE A 383 -22.04 8.11 1.69
CA ILE A 383 -23.37 7.83 1.12
C ILE A 383 -23.42 8.18 -0.38
N GLN A 384 -23.16 9.43 -0.75
CA GLN A 384 -23.19 9.86 -2.16
C GLN A 384 -22.15 9.12 -3.00
N ARG A 385 -20.97 8.85 -2.44
CA ARG A 385 -19.94 8.04 -3.10
C ARG A 385 -20.41 6.60 -3.33
N PHE A 386 -21.12 5.97 -2.40
CA PHE A 386 -21.71 4.65 -2.64
C PHE A 386 -22.77 4.68 -3.74
N LEU A 387 -23.68 5.66 -3.72
CA LEU A 387 -24.72 5.81 -4.74
C LEU A 387 -24.12 5.98 -6.15
N SER A 388 -23.04 6.75 -6.27
CA SER A 388 -22.38 7.01 -7.58
C SER A 388 -21.47 5.87 -8.05
N THR A 389 -20.89 5.07 -7.14
CA THR A 389 -19.87 4.06 -7.50
C THR A 389 -20.34 2.62 -7.44
N LYS A 390 -21.48 2.33 -6.79
CA LYS A 390 -21.99 0.98 -6.57
C LYS A 390 -23.48 0.88 -6.92
N PRO A 391 -23.96 -0.29 -7.39
CA PRO A 391 -25.38 -0.52 -7.61
C PRO A 391 -26.19 -0.36 -6.31
N ALA A 392 -27.44 0.11 -6.42
CA ALA A 392 -28.35 0.37 -5.29
C ALA A 392 -28.43 -0.80 -4.28
N ALA A 393 -28.50 -2.05 -4.77
CA ALA A 393 -28.56 -3.23 -3.91
C ALA A 393 -27.29 -3.42 -3.05
N VAL A 394 -26.11 -3.14 -3.62
CA VAL A 394 -24.83 -3.22 -2.90
C VAL A 394 -24.72 -2.07 -1.91
N THR A 395 -25.11 -0.86 -2.30
CA THR A 395 -25.13 0.30 -1.42
C THR A 395 -26.01 0.05 -0.19
N SER A 396 -27.24 -0.40 -0.41
CA SER A 396 -28.18 -0.73 0.67
C SER A 396 -27.60 -1.75 1.64
N ASP A 397 -27.03 -2.84 1.13
CA ASP A 397 -26.41 -3.91 1.94
C ASP A 397 -25.20 -3.38 2.75
N ARG A 398 -24.31 -2.62 2.13
CA ARG A 398 -23.09 -2.12 2.80
C ARG A 398 -23.40 -1.11 3.89
N LEU A 399 -24.35 -0.21 3.66
CA LEU A 399 -24.78 0.74 4.67
C LEU A 399 -25.51 0.05 5.82
N CYS A 400 -26.42 -0.91 5.53
CA CYS A 400 -27.07 -1.71 6.58
C CYS A 400 -26.04 -2.50 7.40
N LEU A 401 -25.05 -3.10 6.76
CA LEU A 401 -23.96 -3.79 7.43
C LEU A 401 -23.19 -2.86 8.36
N PHE A 402 -22.86 -1.65 7.90
CA PHE A 402 -22.20 -0.65 8.72
C PHE A 402 -23.03 -0.28 9.95
N ILE A 403 -24.29 0.11 9.74
CA ILE A 403 -25.19 0.57 10.82
C ILE A 403 -25.43 -0.54 11.85
N THR A 404 -25.69 -1.78 11.40
CA THR A 404 -25.95 -2.90 12.32
C THR A 404 -24.76 -3.22 13.22
N ASN A 405 -23.53 -3.02 12.73
CA ASN A 405 -22.29 -3.24 13.49
C ASN A 405 -21.89 -2.05 14.38
N LEU A 406 -22.60 -0.92 14.34
CA LEU A 406 -22.33 0.20 15.25
C LEU A 406 -22.53 -0.22 16.70
N HIS A 407 -21.59 0.21 17.55
CA HIS A 407 -21.63 -0.03 18.98
C HIS A 407 -20.92 1.10 19.76
N PRO A 408 -21.20 1.30 21.05
CA PRO A 408 -20.67 2.45 21.80
C PRO A 408 -19.17 2.37 22.11
N VAL A 409 -18.56 1.18 22.08
CA VAL A 409 -17.12 1.02 22.36
C VAL A 409 -16.28 1.76 21.31
N ASP A 410 -15.31 2.54 21.78
CA ASP A 410 -14.25 3.14 20.96
C ASP A 410 -13.21 2.07 20.60
N VAL A 411 -13.25 1.57 19.37
CA VAL A 411 -12.33 0.53 18.90
C VAL A 411 -10.96 1.09 18.55
N TRP A 412 -10.88 2.39 18.23
CA TRP A 412 -9.61 3.03 17.95
C TRP A 412 -8.79 3.13 19.24
N GLY A 413 -9.32 3.75 20.28
CA GLY A 413 -8.61 3.91 21.56
C GLY A 413 -8.30 2.58 22.25
N THR A 414 -9.22 1.61 22.20
CA THR A 414 -9.09 0.36 22.98
C THR A 414 -8.31 -0.75 22.27
N LYS A 415 -8.38 -0.83 20.94
CA LYS A 415 -7.89 -2.00 20.19
C LYS A 415 -6.87 -1.67 19.11
N TYR A 416 -7.15 -0.69 18.24
CA TYR A 416 -6.35 -0.46 17.03
C TYR A 416 -5.26 0.58 17.19
N GLY A 417 -5.53 1.66 17.92
CA GLY A 417 -4.59 2.76 18.19
C GLY A 417 -3.30 2.26 18.82
N PRO A 418 -3.33 1.48 19.93
CA PRO A 418 -2.11 0.96 20.56
C PRO A 418 -1.28 0.03 19.67
N LEU A 419 -1.92 -0.66 18.71
CA LEU A 419 -1.23 -1.53 17.76
C LEU A 419 -0.48 -0.72 16.69
N LEU A 420 -1.02 0.42 16.26
CA LEU A 420 -0.40 1.29 15.27
C LEU A 420 0.50 2.37 15.85
N GLU A 421 0.38 2.73 17.12
CA GLU A 421 1.20 3.77 17.76
C GLU A 421 2.71 3.56 17.50
N PRO A 422 3.28 2.34 17.63
CA PRO A 422 4.69 2.12 17.32
C PRO A 422 5.03 2.30 15.83
N PHE A 423 4.06 2.07 14.93
CA PHE A 423 4.20 2.01 13.47
C PHE A 423 3.69 3.25 12.74
N SER A 424 3.20 4.23 13.48
CA SER A 424 2.82 5.53 12.93
C SER A 424 4.09 6.34 12.70
N ALA A 425 4.69 6.20 11.52
CA ALA A 425 5.80 7.04 11.08
C ALA A 425 5.35 8.42 10.55
N MET A 426 4.06 8.75 10.68
CA MET A 426 3.43 9.88 10.00
C MET A 426 2.54 10.69 10.94
N ASN A 427 3.03 11.90 11.27
CA ASN A 427 2.38 13.05 11.90
C ASN A 427 1.70 12.81 13.27
N ARG A 428 2.49 13.04 14.33
CA ARG A 428 1.99 13.69 15.57
C ARG A 428 2.16 15.23 15.54
N ALA A 429 2.49 15.81 14.39
CA ALA A 429 2.58 17.25 14.19
C ALA A 429 1.70 17.65 12.98
N ASP A 430 0.82 18.63 13.19
CA ASP A 430 0.14 19.47 12.18
C ASP A 430 -1.08 18.98 11.38
N ASP A 431 -2.01 18.19 11.94
CA ASP A 431 -3.40 18.27 11.42
C ASP A 431 -4.53 18.04 12.45
N PHE A 432 -4.18 17.99 13.73
CA PHE A 432 -5.15 17.97 14.83
C PHE A 432 -4.71 18.98 15.86
N GLN A 433 -4.80 20.28 15.50
CA GLN A 433 -5.00 21.27 16.54
C GLN A 433 -6.18 20.79 17.38
N GLN A 434 -5.87 20.54 18.64
CA GLN A 434 -6.82 20.44 19.72
C GLN A 434 -7.73 21.68 19.71
N GLU A 435 -8.81 21.64 18.94
CA GLU A 435 -10.07 22.09 19.51
C GLU A 435 -10.46 21.01 20.52
N ASN A 436 -9.91 21.16 21.73
CA ASN A 436 -10.37 20.52 22.94
C ASN A 436 -11.77 21.05 23.32
N ASP A 437 -12.71 21.02 22.38
CA ASP A 437 -14.12 20.78 22.69
C ASP A 437 -14.36 19.32 22.35
N ALA A 438 -13.93 18.46 23.27
CA ALA A 438 -14.28 17.05 23.27
C ALA A 438 -15.81 16.96 23.43
N VAL A 439 -16.54 17.06 22.32
CA VAL A 439 -17.77 16.30 22.16
C VAL A 439 -17.31 14.85 22.12
N SER A 440 -17.01 14.30 23.30
CA SER A 440 -16.91 12.88 23.49
C SER A 440 -18.24 12.35 23.02
N ILE A 441 -18.24 11.69 21.87
CA ILE A 441 -19.42 11.11 21.28
C ILE A 441 -20.07 10.08 22.24
N GLY A 442 -19.39 9.72 23.35
CA GLY A 442 -20.00 9.23 24.57
C GLY A 442 -20.86 7.99 24.39
N GLU A 443 -21.67 7.67 25.41
CA GLU A 443 -22.63 6.55 25.35
C GLU A 443 -23.66 6.69 24.20
N GLU A 444 -23.75 7.88 23.58
CA GLU A 444 -24.66 8.20 22.48
C GLU A 444 -24.06 8.03 21.07
N LYS A 445 -22.86 7.47 20.91
CA LYS A 445 -22.22 7.30 19.59
C LYS A 445 -23.13 6.73 18.52
N VAL A 446 -23.80 5.64 18.88
CA VAL A 446 -24.72 4.96 17.98
C VAL A 446 -25.86 5.91 17.59
N ASN A 447 -26.43 6.62 18.55
CA ASN A 447 -27.54 7.54 18.31
C ASN A 447 -27.14 8.72 17.44
N VAL A 448 -25.99 9.34 17.69
CA VAL A 448 -25.49 10.47 16.88
C VAL A 448 -25.29 10.04 15.44
N VAL A 449 -24.56 8.95 15.19
CA VAL A 449 -24.31 8.45 13.83
C VAL A 449 -25.62 8.07 13.14
N CYS A 450 -26.53 7.37 13.83
CA CYS A 450 -27.82 6.99 13.26
C CYS A 450 -28.71 8.19 12.90
N ARG A 451 -28.75 9.23 13.75
CA ARG A 451 -29.51 10.47 13.46
C ARG A 451 -28.96 11.19 12.24
N GLU A 452 -27.64 11.29 12.13
CA GLU A 452 -26.99 11.89 10.97
C GLU A 452 -27.29 11.11 9.68
N PHE A 453 -27.22 9.77 9.73
CA PHE A 453 -27.65 8.92 8.61
C PHE A 453 -29.10 9.19 8.20
N MET A 454 -30.01 9.28 9.18
CA MET A 454 -31.41 9.57 8.90
C MET A 454 -31.63 10.95 8.28
N SER A 455 -30.96 11.99 8.78
CA SER A 455 -31.03 13.35 8.23
C SER A 455 -30.54 13.40 6.78
N VAL A 456 -29.35 12.85 6.52
CA VAL A 456 -28.77 12.84 5.17
C VAL A 456 -29.63 12.05 4.19
N ILE A 457 -30.16 10.88 4.58
CA ILE A 457 -31.04 10.10 3.71
C ILE A 457 -32.32 10.89 3.40
N GLN A 458 -32.92 11.57 4.37
CA GLN A 458 -34.11 12.39 4.15
C GLN A 458 -33.87 13.59 3.23
N GLU A 459 -32.67 14.16 3.25
CA GLU A 459 -32.28 15.24 2.33
C GLU A 459 -32.10 14.71 0.90
N LEU A 460 -31.44 13.56 0.72
CA LEU A 460 -31.17 12.97 -0.60
C LEU A 460 -32.41 12.34 -1.25
N SER A 461 -33.33 11.78 -0.46
CA SER A 461 -34.56 11.13 -0.96
C SER A 461 -35.63 12.10 -1.48
N ARG A 462 -35.36 13.40 -1.56
CA ARG A 462 -36.35 14.41 -2.01
C ARG A 462 -36.57 14.41 -3.52
N ASP A 463 -35.56 14.02 -4.30
CA ASP A 463 -35.53 14.29 -5.74
C ASP A 463 -35.40 13.06 -6.65
N GLU A 464 -35.09 11.85 -6.14
CA GLU A 464 -34.81 10.65 -6.96
C GLU A 464 -35.35 9.31 -6.38
N GLU A 465 -36.16 8.57 -7.15
CA GLU A 465 -36.77 7.28 -6.73
C GLU A 465 -35.76 6.13 -6.53
N GLU A 466 -34.68 6.10 -7.33
CA GLU A 466 -33.63 5.08 -7.21
C GLU A 466 -32.86 5.23 -5.90
N VAL A 467 -32.65 6.47 -5.45
CA VAL A 467 -31.99 6.81 -4.18
C VAL A 467 -32.86 6.35 -3.01
N ASP A 468 -34.16 6.63 -3.05
CA ASP A 468 -35.08 6.21 -2.00
C ASP A 468 -35.15 4.68 -1.89
N THR A 469 -35.07 3.97 -3.02
CA THR A 469 -34.99 2.50 -3.05
C THR A 469 -33.69 1.97 -2.43
N ALA A 470 -32.55 2.61 -2.69
CA ALA A 470 -31.26 2.20 -2.13
C ALA A 470 -31.17 2.46 -0.62
N LEU A 471 -31.74 3.57 -0.16
CA LEU A 471 -31.53 4.10 1.20
C LEU A 471 -32.68 3.79 2.17
N LEU A 472 -33.80 3.23 1.71
CA LEU A 472 -34.92 2.85 2.59
C LEU A 472 -34.49 1.91 3.72
N LEU A 473 -33.79 0.81 3.41
CA LEU A 473 -33.35 -0.14 4.45
C LEU A 473 -32.30 0.48 5.40
N PRO A 474 -31.27 1.21 4.92
CA PRO A 474 -30.38 1.96 5.80
C PRO A 474 -31.10 2.95 6.72
N PHE A 475 -32.11 3.67 6.23
CA PHE A 475 -32.90 4.61 7.04
C PHE A 475 -33.61 3.88 8.18
N VAL A 476 -34.38 2.84 7.81
CA VAL A 476 -35.17 2.04 8.75
C VAL A 476 -34.25 1.33 9.76
N THR A 477 -33.10 0.83 9.32
CA THR A 477 -32.07 0.23 10.19
C THR A 477 -31.51 1.26 11.18
N SER A 478 -31.24 2.49 10.73
CA SER A 478 -30.72 3.56 11.59
C SER A 478 -31.72 3.98 12.65
N ALA A 479 -33.01 4.01 12.33
CA ALA A 479 -34.07 4.35 13.27
C ALA A 479 -34.16 3.33 14.43
N VAL A 480 -34.16 2.03 14.12
CA VAL A 480 -34.29 0.98 15.13
C VAL A 480 -33.00 0.63 15.88
N LYS A 481 -31.83 0.97 15.31
CA LYS A 481 -30.53 0.73 15.95
C LYS A 481 -30.26 1.68 17.12
N GLN A 482 -31.00 2.79 17.19
CA GLN A 482 -30.91 3.74 18.30
C GLN A 482 -31.35 3.12 19.62
N SER A 483 -30.91 3.73 20.73
CA SER A 483 -31.33 3.38 22.08
C SER A 483 -31.86 4.64 22.78
N PRO A 484 -33.18 4.78 23.00
CA PRO A 484 -34.25 3.85 22.59
C PRO A 484 -34.48 3.80 21.06
N PRO A 485 -35.03 2.70 20.52
CA PRO A 485 -35.38 2.59 19.10
C PRO A 485 -36.48 3.58 18.69
N ARG A 486 -36.35 4.20 17.51
CA ARG A 486 -37.35 5.12 16.93
C ARG A 486 -38.26 4.41 15.94
N PHE A 487 -39.18 3.59 16.44
CA PHE A 487 -40.12 2.84 15.59
C PHE A 487 -41.08 3.74 14.83
N ASP A 488 -41.49 4.85 15.43
CA ASP A 488 -42.33 5.89 14.86
C ASP A 488 -41.76 6.47 13.56
N GLU A 489 -40.48 6.85 13.54
CA GLU A 489 -39.83 7.38 12.35
C GLU A 489 -39.64 6.30 11.27
N ALA A 490 -39.29 5.08 11.68
CA ALA A 490 -39.09 3.94 10.79
C ALA A 490 -40.39 3.57 10.05
N LEU A 491 -41.45 3.32 10.82
CA LEU A 491 -42.76 2.91 10.33
C LEU A 491 -43.45 4.06 9.61
N GLY A 492 -43.31 5.30 10.09
CA GLY A 492 -43.83 6.49 9.41
C GLY A 492 -43.23 6.70 8.01
N LYS A 493 -41.97 6.33 7.78
CA LYS A 493 -41.38 6.34 6.43
C LYS A 493 -41.98 5.26 5.53
N ILE A 494 -42.27 4.07 6.06
CA ILE A 494 -42.90 2.96 5.33
C ILE A 494 -44.36 3.29 5.00
N GLN A 495 -45.10 3.86 5.96
CA GLN A 495 -46.45 4.36 5.78
C GLN A 495 -46.54 5.38 4.65
N LYS A 496 -45.65 6.39 4.64
CA LYS A 496 -45.59 7.38 3.55
C LYS A 496 -45.33 6.74 2.19
N LEU A 497 -44.57 5.65 2.12
CA LEU A 497 -44.34 4.91 0.88
C LEU A 497 -45.57 4.11 0.42
N LEU A 498 -46.33 3.52 1.35
CA LEU A 498 -47.57 2.82 1.05
C LEU A 498 -48.62 3.78 0.48
N HIS A 499 -48.75 4.97 1.06
CA HIS A 499 -49.75 5.98 0.68
C HIS A 499 -49.31 6.95 -0.42
N ARG A 500 -48.07 6.84 -0.93
CA ARG A 500 -47.56 7.77 -1.98
C ARG A 500 -48.36 7.69 -3.29
N ASN A 501 -49.07 6.60 -3.56
CA ASN A 501 -49.66 6.29 -4.88
C ASN A 501 -51.15 5.92 -4.82
N GLU A 502 -52.01 6.77 -4.24
CA GLU A 502 -53.47 6.67 -4.45
C GLU A 502 -53.93 7.24 -5.81
N GLY A 503 -53.03 7.81 -6.63
CA GLY A 503 -53.35 8.46 -7.91
C GLY A 503 -52.55 8.01 -9.16
N ASP A 504 -51.62 7.07 -9.06
CA ASP A 504 -50.69 6.67 -10.14
C ASP A 504 -50.96 5.27 -10.71
N THR A 505 -50.34 4.96 -11.86
CA THR A 505 -50.47 3.68 -12.59
C THR A 505 -50.23 2.45 -11.72
N GLU A 506 -50.96 1.35 -11.98
CA GLU A 506 -50.91 0.09 -11.17
C GLU A 506 -49.49 -0.47 -10.97
N SER A 507 -48.55 -0.19 -11.87
CA SER A 507 -47.15 -0.63 -11.74
C SER A 507 -46.40 0.06 -10.60
N CYS A 508 -46.60 1.36 -10.40
CA CYS A 508 -45.90 2.14 -9.37
C CYS A 508 -46.41 1.80 -7.96
N SER A 509 -47.71 1.57 -7.81
CA SER A 509 -48.30 1.15 -6.52
C SER A 509 -47.82 -0.25 -6.09
N HIS A 510 -47.64 -1.18 -7.05
CA HIS A 510 -47.09 -2.50 -6.76
C HIS A 510 -45.61 -2.44 -6.31
N GLN A 511 -44.80 -1.57 -6.92
CA GLN A 511 -43.39 -1.40 -6.56
C GLN A 511 -43.23 -0.81 -5.15
N SER A 512 -44.02 0.21 -4.80
CA SER A 512 -44.04 0.79 -3.45
C SER A 512 -44.47 -0.21 -2.37
N ARG A 513 -45.53 -1.01 -2.63
CA ARG A 513 -45.93 -2.10 -1.72
C ARG A 513 -44.85 -3.16 -1.56
N THR A 514 -44.14 -3.50 -2.65
CA THR A 514 -43.04 -4.47 -2.60
C THR A 514 -41.87 -3.94 -1.76
N ALA A 515 -41.53 -2.66 -1.90
CA ALA A 515 -40.50 -2.00 -1.11
C ALA A 515 -40.87 -1.92 0.37
N ALA A 516 -42.12 -1.54 0.69
CA ALA A 516 -42.66 -1.51 2.05
C ALA A 516 -42.61 -2.91 2.70
N THR A 517 -43.10 -3.93 1.98
CA THR A 517 -43.04 -5.34 2.45
C THR A 517 -41.61 -5.77 2.73
N ARG A 518 -40.65 -5.38 1.87
CA ARG A 518 -39.23 -5.66 2.07
C ARG A 518 -38.68 -4.97 3.32
N ALA A 519 -39.06 -3.72 3.57
CA ALA A 519 -38.64 -2.97 4.75
C ALA A 519 -39.20 -3.57 6.05
N ILE A 520 -40.47 -3.97 6.08
CA ILE A 520 -41.08 -4.66 7.23
C ILE A 520 -40.40 -5.99 7.49
N LYS A 521 -40.17 -6.81 6.45
CA LYS A 521 -39.41 -8.06 6.59
C LYS A 521 -38.01 -7.83 7.16
N HIS A 522 -37.34 -6.77 6.75
CA HIS A 522 -36.03 -6.38 7.29
C HIS A 522 -36.11 -5.97 8.76
N LEU A 523 -37.13 -5.19 9.16
CA LEU A 523 -37.37 -4.82 10.56
C LEU A 523 -37.62 -6.01 11.48
N ILE A 524 -38.42 -6.98 11.01
CA ILE A 524 -38.69 -8.23 11.72
C ILE A 524 -37.39 -9.00 12.00
N MET A 525 -36.39 -8.91 11.13
CA MET A 525 -35.10 -9.57 11.35
C MET A 525 -34.23 -8.87 12.41
N LEU A 526 -34.49 -7.59 12.70
CA LEU A 526 -33.68 -6.76 13.61
C LEU A 526 -34.30 -6.58 15.00
N THR A 527 -35.63 -6.75 15.11
CA THR A 527 -36.42 -6.37 16.30
C THR A 527 -37.42 -7.45 16.68
N ASP A 528 -37.95 -7.38 17.90
CA ASP A 528 -39.02 -8.29 18.34
C ASP A 528 -40.35 -7.97 17.63
N VAL A 529 -41.02 -9.01 17.13
CA VAL A 529 -42.22 -8.90 16.31
C VAL A 529 -43.38 -8.28 17.10
N ASN A 530 -43.53 -8.62 18.38
CA ASN A 530 -44.65 -8.12 19.19
C ASN A 530 -44.48 -6.63 19.50
N THR A 531 -43.25 -6.21 19.77
CA THR A 531 -42.90 -4.80 19.97
C THR A 531 -43.18 -4.01 18.69
N LEU A 532 -42.69 -4.48 17.54
CA LEU A 532 -42.92 -3.84 16.25
C LEU A 532 -44.42 -3.72 15.92
N TYR A 533 -45.19 -4.78 16.17
CA TYR A 533 -46.64 -4.79 15.96
C TYR A 533 -47.38 -3.79 16.84
N SER A 534 -46.98 -3.70 18.12
CA SER A 534 -47.59 -2.76 19.07
C SER A 534 -47.34 -1.30 18.67
N GLU A 535 -46.11 -0.99 18.24
CA GLU A 535 -45.74 0.34 17.74
C GLU A 535 -46.45 0.69 16.42
N ALA A 536 -46.62 -0.29 15.51
CA ALA A 536 -47.39 -0.11 14.29
C ALA A 536 -48.87 0.19 14.56
N LEU A 537 -49.49 -0.53 15.51
CA LEU A 537 -50.86 -0.28 15.94
C LEU A 537 -51.05 1.15 16.50
N GLY A 538 -50.00 1.69 17.14
CA GLY A 538 -49.96 3.05 17.66
C GLY A 538 -50.01 4.15 16.60
N LEU A 539 -49.73 3.83 15.33
CA LEU A 539 -49.80 4.77 14.20
C LEU A 539 -51.21 4.89 13.58
N TYR A 540 -52.18 4.08 14.04
CA TYR A 540 -53.57 4.09 13.58
C TYR A 540 -53.76 3.85 12.07
N ASP A 541 -52.84 3.11 11.45
CA ASP A 541 -52.93 2.68 10.05
C ASP A 541 -53.12 1.17 10.00
N LEU A 542 -54.26 0.72 9.45
CA LEU A 542 -54.62 -0.69 9.41
C LEU A 542 -53.97 -1.44 8.25
N ASP A 543 -53.53 -0.72 7.21
CA ASP A 543 -52.88 -1.31 6.04
C ASP A 543 -51.39 -1.60 6.30
N LEU A 544 -50.78 -0.86 7.22
CA LEU A 544 -49.41 -1.02 7.72
C LEU A 544 -49.31 -2.20 8.71
#